data_AF-A0A564Z6G4-F1
#
_entry.id   AF-A0A564Z6G4-F1
#
_cell.length_a   1.000
_cell.length_b   1.000
_cell.length_c   1.000
_cell.angle_alpha   90.00
_cell.angle_beta   90.00
_cell.angle_gamma   90.00
#
_symmetry.space_group_name_H-M   'P 1'
#
loop_
_entity.id
_entity.type
_entity.pdbx_description
1 polymer ?
#
loop_
_entity_poly.entity_id
_entity_poly.type
_entity_poly.pdbx_seq_one_letter_code
_entity_poly.pdbx_strand_id
1 'polypeptide(L)'
;MFICSKPKLSLLYALNFIQICSVDIFSFQGLVKITKNKAYFKRFQVKFRRRREGKTDYYARKRLIWQDKNKYNTPKYRFVVRLSNRDIVCQIVYACMDGDRVMASAYSHELPQFGVKVGLTNYAAAYCTGLLVARRLLKKLKMHTLYQGQTEVDGEEYHVEDHEKRGAFKCYLDVGLRRTTTGANIFGALKGAVDGGLNIPHSIKRFPGNDPESEEYSAEAHRARIFGQHVADYMRSLKDEDEEAYKKQFSQYIKLGIEADNIEKMYAEAHAAIRKDPTHMKQKAEEKEGEKDRKPKRFNKRKLNIKERRERVRQKKAKILSDLQKELAVADD
;
A
#
# COMPACT_ATOMS: atom_id res chain seq x y z
N MET A 1 61.12 5.71 54.43
CA MET A 1 62.39 5.31 53.78
C MET A 1 62.20 5.53 52.29
N PHE A 2 62.75 6.61 51.70
CA PHE A 2 64.09 6.67 51.08
C PHE A 2 64.16 5.67 49.89
N ILE A 3 64.39 6.01 48.61
CA ILE A 3 65.23 7.03 47.97
C ILE A 3 64.86 7.16 46.46
N CYS A 4 65.14 8.35 45.87
CA CYS A 4 65.37 8.67 44.44
C CYS A 4 64.22 8.55 43.43
N SER A 5 64.09 9.38 42.41
CA SER A 5 64.92 10.46 41.84
C SER A 5 64.04 11.19 40.83
N LYS A 6 64.10 12.53 40.76
CA LYS A 6 63.59 13.29 39.59
C LYS A 6 64.68 13.28 38.51
N PRO A 7 64.32 13.35 37.21
CA PRO A 7 64.39 14.67 36.60
C PRO A 7 63.25 14.98 35.62
N LYS A 8 62.98 16.28 35.52
CA LYS A 8 62.21 16.95 34.48
C LYS A 8 62.85 16.67 33.11
N LEU A 9 62.08 16.29 32.09
CA LEU A 9 62.44 16.58 30.68
C LEU A 9 61.16 16.73 29.83
N SER A 10 60.87 17.98 29.48
CA SER A 10 60.29 18.45 28.21
C SER A 10 59.36 17.51 27.43
N LEU A 11 58.05 17.71 27.57
CA LEU A 11 57.06 18.16 26.55
C LEU A 11 57.33 18.02 25.03
N LEU A 12 58.15 17.07 24.55
CA LEU A 12 58.48 16.94 23.12
C LEU A 12 58.25 15.57 22.49
N TYR A 13 57.60 14.62 23.17
CA TYR A 13 57.37 13.26 22.64
C TYR A 13 55.92 12.78 22.77
N ALA A 14 54.95 13.60 22.35
CA ALA A 14 53.53 13.20 22.31
C ALA A 14 52.87 13.37 20.92
N LEU A 15 53.66 13.58 19.86
CA LEU A 15 53.15 13.81 18.49
C LEU A 15 53.70 12.85 17.43
N ASN A 16 54.32 11.73 17.83
CA ASN A 16 54.86 10.73 16.89
C ASN A 16 54.17 9.36 16.97
N PHE A 17 52.89 9.28 17.36
CA PHE A 17 52.17 7.99 17.43
C PHE A 17 50.75 7.98 16.87
N ILE A 18 50.33 8.97 16.08
CA ILE A 18 49.01 8.96 15.41
C ILE A 18 49.15 9.32 13.92
N GLN A 19 50.13 8.73 13.24
CA GLN A 19 50.25 8.87 11.78
C GLN A 19 50.73 7.59 11.08
N ILE A 20 50.30 6.42 11.57
CA ILE A 20 50.34 5.15 10.83
C ILE A 20 49.00 4.39 11.02
N CYS A 21 47.87 5.11 10.99
CA CYS A 21 46.54 4.51 10.78
C CYS A 21 45.88 5.15 9.56
N SER A 22 46.62 5.19 8.45
CA SER A 22 46.04 5.21 7.11
C SER A 22 46.75 4.18 6.23
N VAL A 23 47.13 3.07 6.86
CA VAL A 23 47.22 1.80 6.14
C VAL A 23 45.79 1.52 5.71
N ASP A 24 45.54 1.78 4.43
CA ASP A 24 44.75 0.89 3.62
C ASP A 24 43.62 0.21 4.38
N ILE A 25 42.42 0.79 4.28
CA ILE A 25 41.22 -0.05 4.14
C ILE A 25 41.33 -0.71 2.74
N PHE A 26 42.40 -1.48 2.54
CA PHE A 26 42.39 -2.64 1.69
C PHE A 26 41.28 -3.50 2.27
N SER A 27 40.10 -3.37 1.66
CA SER A 27 39.42 -4.53 1.11
C SER A 27 39.68 -5.80 1.94
N PHE A 28 38.86 -6.00 2.97
CA PHE A 28 38.49 -7.34 3.46
C PHE A 28 37.66 -8.11 2.39
N GLN A 29 38.06 -8.00 1.12
CA GLN A 29 37.53 -8.68 -0.07
C GLN A 29 38.68 -9.22 -0.94
N GLY A 30 39.86 -9.47 -0.36
CA GLY A 30 41.03 -10.01 -1.08
C GLY A 30 40.91 -11.45 -1.60
N LEU A 31 39.82 -12.16 -1.30
CA LEU A 31 39.64 -13.59 -1.71
C LEU A 31 38.34 -13.86 -2.48
N VAL A 32 37.51 -12.84 -2.78
CA VAL A 32 36.22 -13.06 -3.46
C VAL A 32 36.29 -12.57 -4.91
N LYS A 33 36.13 -13.50 -5.86
CA LYS A 33 36.03 -13.17 -7.29
C LYS A 33 34.91 -12.17 -7.55
N ILE A 34 35.23 -11.05 -8.21
CA ILE A 34 34.25 -10.03 -8.59
C ILE A 34 33.30 -10.61 -9.66
N THR A 35 32.10 -10.98 -9.23
CA THR A 35 31.06 -11.58 -10.10
C THR A 35 30.29 -10.54 -10.91
N LYS A 36 30.00 -9.37 -10.33
CA LYS A 36 29.27 -8.25 -10.98
C LYS A 36 30.22 -7.36 -11.79
N ASN A 37 30.88 -7.94 -12.79
CA ASN A 37 31.80 -7.24 -13.67
C ASN A 37 31.10 -6.68 -14.94
N LYS A 38 31.85 -5.97 -15.78
CA LYS A 38 31.35 -5.44 -17.07
C LYS A 38 30.76 -6.54 -17.96
N ALA A 39 31.36 -7.73 -17.95
CA ALA A 39 30.89 -8.88 -18.72
C ALA A 39 29.51 -9.38 -18.23
N TYR A 40 29.29 -9.42 -16.92
CA TYR A 40 27.99 -9.73 -16.32
C TYR A 40 26.91 -8.76 -16.77
N PHE A 41 27.13 -7.44 -16.63
CA PHE A 41 26.12 -6.44 -17.00
C PHE A 41 25.80 -6.40 -18.50
N LYS A 42 26.75 -6.76 -19.37
CA LYS A 42 26.48 -6.92 -20.81
C LYS A 42 25.50 -8.05 -21.12
N ARG A 43 25.46 -9.10 -20.30
CA ARG A 43 24.57 -10.28 -20.46
C ARG A 43 23.33 -10.22 -19.58
N PHE A 44 23.29 -9.31 -18.61
CA PHE A 44 22.22 -9.23 -17.63
C PHE A 44 20.93 -8.68 -18.25
N GLN A 45 19.95 -9.56 -18.45
CA GLN A 45 18.61 -9.15 -18.90
C GLN A 45 17.74 -8.73 -17.71
N VAL A 46 17.35 -7.45 -17.70
CA VAL A 46 16.45 -6.92 -16.67
C VAL A 46 15.04 -7.47 -16.81
N LYS A 47 14.41 -7.83 -15.70
CA LYS A 47 12.97 -8.13 -15.67
C LYS A 47 12.15 -6.85 -15.88
N PHE A 48 10.88 -6.99 -16.25
CA PHE A 48 9.97 -5.86 -16.44
C PHE A 48 9.91 -4.92 -15.22
N ARG A 49 9.69 -3.63 -15.45
CA ARG A 49 9.75 -2.57 -14.42
C ARG A 49 8.98 -2.93 -13.15
N ARG A 50 7.69 -3.28 -13.25
CA ARG A 50 6.83 -3.61 -12.10
C ARG A 50 7.24 -4.90 -11.37
N ARG A 51 7.94 -5.82 -12.03
CA ARG A 51 8.49 -7.03 -11.38
C ARG A 51 9.72 -6.67 -10.56
N ARG A 52 10.58 -5.78 -11.05
CA ARG A 52 11.73 -5.24 -10.31
C ARG A 52 11.29 -4.42 -9.10
N GLU A 53 10.19 -3.66 -9.21
CA GLU A 53 9.57 -2.95 -8.10
C GLU A 53 8.78 -3.87 -7.13
N GLY A 54 8.63 -5.16 -7.45
CA GLY A 54 7.89 -6.09 -6.59
C GLY A 54 6.39 -5.78 -6.45
N LYS A 55 5.77 -5.14 -7.45
CA LYS A 55 4.36 -4.69 -7.39
C LYS A 55 3.39 -5.58 -8.15
N THR A 56 3.88 -6.41 -9.07
CA THR A 56 3.01 -7.19 -9.95
C THR A 56 3.65 -8.52 -10.30
N ASP A 57 2.87 -9.57 -10.13
CA ASP A 57 3.12 -10.84 -10.79
C ASP A 57 2.48 -10.82 -12.19
N TYR A 58 3.33 -10.94 -13.21
CA TYR A 58 2.88 -10.95 -14.61
C TYR A 58 2.20 -12.26 -14.99
N TYR A 59 2.47 -13.35 -14.27
CA TYR A 59 1.83 -14.64 -14.54
C TYR A 59 0.33 -14.60 -14.18
N ALA A 60 0.01 -14.22 -12.94
CA ALA A 60 -1.37 -13.98 -12.52
C ALA A 60 -2.05 -12.89 -13.37
N ARG A 61 -1.36 -11.77 -13.62
CA ARG A 61 -1.92 -10.67 -14.43
C ARG A 61 -2.28 -11.11 -15.84
N LYS A 62 -1.42 -11.88 -16.52
CA LYS A 62 -1.68 -12.38 -17.89
C LYS A 62 -3.01 -13.14 -17.93
N ARG A 63 -3.23 -14.07 -17.00
CA ARG A 63 -4.46 -14.88 -16.92
C ARG A 63 -5.72 -14.05 -16.62
N LEU A 64 -5.58 -13.04 -15.77
CA LEU A 64 -6.68 -12.14 -15.41
C LEU A 64 -7.10 -11.22 -16.57
N ILE A 65 -6.15 -10.66 -17.32
CA ILE A 65 -6.45 -9.68 -18.39
C ILE A 65 -6.79 -10.34 -19.72
N TRP A 66 -6.30 -11.56 -19.97
CA TRP A 66 -6.46 -12.22 -21.25
C TRP A 66 -7.95 -12.47 -21.52
N GLN A 67 -8.41 -11.93 -22.65
CA GLN A 67 -9.77 -12.05 -23.14
C GLN A 67 -9.76 -12.87 -24.42
N ASP A 68 -10.82 -13.66 -24.63
CA ASP A 68 -10.97 -14.45 -25.84
C ASP A 68 -11.12 -13.54 -27.06
N LYS A 69 -10.40 -13.85 -28.14
CA LYS A 69 -10.35 -13.01 -29.34
C LYS A 69 -11.70 -12.90 -30.06
N ASN A 70 -12.56 -13.90 -29.90
CA ASN A 70 -13.92 -13.90 -30.44
C ASN A 70 -14.84 -12.87 -29.77
N LYS A 71 -14.45 -12.32 -28.60
CA LYS A 71 -15.19 -11.24 -27.94
C LYS A 71 -14.72 -9.84 -28.35
N TYR A 72 -13.83 -9.75 -29.34
CA TYR A 72 -13.34 -8.51 -29.95
C TYR A 72 -12.94 -7.43 -28.92
N ASN A 73 -13.61 -6.28 -28.96
CA ASN A 73 -13.30 -5.13 -28.11
C ASN A 73 -14.08 -5.12 -26.77
N THR A 74 -14.72 -6.22 -26.40
CA THR A 74 -15.40 -6.28 -25.10
C THR A 74 -14.37 -6.28 -23.96
N PRO A 75 -14.44 -5.32 -23.03
CA PRO A 75 -13.48 -5.22 -21.94
C PRO A 75 -13.71 -6.32 -20.91
N LYS A 76 -12.61 -6.96 -20.47
CA LYS A 76 -12.61 -7.85 -19.31
C LYS A 76 -12.36 -7.04 -18.04
N TYR A 77 -13.39 -6.87 -17.22
CA TYR A 77 -13.33 -6.06 -16.01
C TYR A 77 -12.73 -6.83 -14.83
N ARG A 78 -11.89 -6.14 -14.06
CA ARG A 78 -11.25 -6.65 -12.85
C ARG A 78 -11.56 -5.76 -11.66
N PHE A 79 -11.89 -6.38 -10.54
CA PHE A 79 -12.04 -5.74 -9.25
C PHE A 79 -10.69 -5.81 -8.52
N VAL A 80 -9.93 -4.72 -8.60
CA VAL A 80 -8.59 -4.60 -8.03
C VAL A 80 -8.71 -4.12 -6.58
N VAL A 81 -8.28 -4.97 -5.65
CA VAL A 81 -8.22 -4.65 -4.23
C VAL A 81 -6.77 -4.52 -3.80
N ARG A 82 -6.41 -3.40 -3.18
CA ARG A 82 -5.06 -3.15 -2.67
C ARG A 82 -5.15 -2.64 -1.24
N LEU A 83 -4.61 -3.44 -0.33
CA LEU A 83 -4.44 -3.08 1.07
C LEU A 83 -3.10 -2.36 1.23
N SER A 84 -3.11 -1.14 1.77
CA SER A 84 -1.92 -0.46 2.29
C SER A 84 -1.93 -0.52 3.82
N ASN A 85 -0.94 0.09 4.48
CA ASN A 85 -0.86 0.07 5.95
C ASN A 85 -1.92 0.96 6.63
N ARG A 86 -2.48 1.94 5.93
CA ARG A 86 -3.43 2.92 6.49
C ARG A 86 -4.72 3.08 5.67
N ASP A 87 -4.78 2.46 4.50
CA ASP A 87 -5.87 2.66 3.55
C ASP A 87 -6.15 1.39 2.74
N ILE A 88 -7.41 1.17 2.41
CA ILE A 88 -7.90 0.13 1.50
C ILE A 88 -8.35 0.80 0.21
N VAL A 89 -7.82 0.32 -0.91
CA VAL A 89 -8.12 0.85 -2.24
C VAL A 89 -8.86 -0.22 -3.03
N CYS A 90 -10.06 0.12 -3.49
CA CYS A 90 -10.90 -0.74 -4.32
C CYS A 90 -11.16 -0.03 -5.65
N GLN A 91 -10.89 -0.71 -6.76
CA GLN A 91 -11.01 -0.14 -8.11
C GLN A 91 -11.59 -1.16 -9.09
N ILE A 92 -12.40 -0.69 -10.02
CA ILE A 92 -12.86 -1.50 -11.16
C ILE A 92 -12.11 -1.05 -12.40
N VAL A 93 -11.38 -1.97 -13.02
CA VAL A 93 -10.36 -1.68 -13.99
C VAL A 93 -10.45 -2.64 -15.18
N TYR A 94 -10.27 -2.14 -16.39
CA TYR A 94 -10.06 -2.96 -17.58
C TYR A 94 -8.75 -2.58 -18.27
N ALA A 95 -8.17 -3.51 -19.01
CA ALA A 95 -6.90 -3.30 -19.71
C ALA A 95 -7.12 -2.72 -21.11
N CYS A 96 -6.30 -1.75 -21.50
CA CYS A 96 -6.14 -1.29 -22.88
C CYS A 96 -4.67 -1.36 -23.30
N MET A 97 -4.38 -1.15 -24.59
CA MET A 97 -3.02 -1.19 -25.13
C MET A 97 -2.08 -0.16 -24.48
N ASP A 98 -2.57 1.06 -24.25
CA ASP A 98 -1.77 2.13 -23.64
C ASP A 98 -1.61 1.99 -22.13
N GLY A 99 -2.54 1.24 -21.50
CA GLY A 99 -2.60 1.09 -20.05
C GLY A 99 -3.98 0.70 -19.55
N ASP A 100 -4.06 0.48 -18.24
CA ASP A 100 -5.31 0.14 -17.56
C ASP A 100 -6.19 1.39 -17.39
N ARG A 101 -7.49 1.27 -17.69
CA ARG A 101 -8.49 2.33 -17.48
C ARG A 101 -9.35 2.00 -16.25
N VAL A 102 -9.43 2.94 -15.31
CA VAL A 102 -10.23 2.82 -14.09
C VAL A 102 -11.64 3.34 -14.35
N MET A 103 -12.64 2.51 -14.11
CA MET A 103 -14.05 2.83 -14.33
C MET A 103 -14.70 3.46 -13.10
N ALA A 104 -14.40 2.92 -11.92
CA ALA A 104 -14.82 3.41 -10.62
C ALA A 104 -13.72 3.12 -9.58
N SER A 105 -13.64 3.97 -8.56
CA SER A 105 -12.70 3.85 -7.45
C SER A 105 -13.37 4.26 -6.15
N ALA A 106 -12.96 3.64 -5.05
CA ALA A 106 -13.23 4.10 -3.70
C ALA A 106 -12.07 3.75 -2.77
N TYR A 107 -11.99 4.50 -1.69
CA TYR A 107 -10.91 4.45 -0.73
C TYR A 107 -11.46 4.43 0.68
N SER A 108 -10.75 3.80 1.62
CA SER A 108 -11.21 3.75 3.00
C SER A 108 -11.15 5.12 3.68
N HIS A 109 -10.24 6.01 3.27
CA HIS A 109 -10.20 7.38 3.78
C HIS A 109 -11.42 8.25 3.41
N GLU A 110 -12.30 7.78 2.54
CA GLU A 110 -13.59 8.42 2.26
C GLU A 110 -14.70 7.96 3.20
N LEU A 111 -14.53 6.81 3.88
CA LEU A 111 -15.51 6.24 4.82
C LEU A 111 -15.90 7.15 6.00
N PRO A 112 -15.03 8.06 6.50
CA PRO A 112 -15.44 9.02 7.52
C PRO A 112 -16.63 9.90 7.11
N GLN A 113 -16.86 10.12 5.81
CA GLN A 113 -18.02 10.85 5.31
C GLN A 113 -19.34 10.07 5.51
N PHE A 114 -19.24 8.75 5.64
CA PHE A 114 -20.36 7.83 5.84
C PHE A 114 -20.49 7.38 7.31
N GLY A 115 -19.74 8.00 8.24
CA GLY A 115 -19.84 7.73 9.68
C GLY A 115 -18.67 6.91 10.27
N VAL A 116 -17.91 6.18 9.45
CA VAL A 116 -16.77 5.37 9.93
C VAL A 116 -15.51 6.22 10.01
N LYS A 117 -15.28 6.85 11.15
CA LYS A 117 -14.14 7.76 11.37
C LYS A 117 -12.81 7.05 11.68
N VAL A 118 -12.87 5.84 12.23
CA VAL A 118 -11.71 5.07 12.71
C VAL A 118 -11.72 3.64 12.17
N GLY A 119 -10.59 2.94 12.26
CA GLY A 119 -10.51 1.53 11.87
C GLY A 119 -10.47 1.28 10.36
N LEU A 120 -9.90 2.19 9.56
CA LEU A 120 -10.00 2.18 8.09
C LEU A 120 -9.36 0.96 7.37
N THR A 121 -8.59 0.13 8.08
CA THR A 121 -7.88 -1.02 7.50
C THR A 121 -8.40 -2.38 7.97
N ASN A 122 -9.47 -2.42 8.77
CA ASN A 122 -10.05 -3.68 9.26
C ASN A 122 -10.92 -4.37 8.19
N TYR A 123 -11.50 -5.52 8.56
CA TYR A 123 -12.36 -6.29 7.67
C TYR A 123 -13.66 -5.54 7.32
N ALA A 124 -14.27 -4.89 8.32
CA ALA A 124 -15.50 -4.11 8.18
C ALA A 124 -15.34 -2.91 7.23
N ALA A 125 -14.24 -2.17 7.33
CA ALA A 125 -13.89 -1.09 6.42
C ALA A 125 -13.63 -1.63 5.01
N ALA A 126 -13.00 -2.80 4.87
CA ALA A 126 -12.84 -3.44 3.57
C ALA A 126 -14.19 -3.71 2.91
N TYR A 127 -15.13 -4.29 3.66
CA TYR A 127 -16.51 -4.51 3.23
C TYR A 127 -17.18 -3.21 2.78
N CYS A 128 -17.14 -2.17 3.62
CA CYS A 128 -17.69 -0.85 3.30
C CYS A 128 -17.09 -0.26 2.01
N THR A 129 -15.77 -0.35 1.82
CA THR A 129 -15.13 0.13 0.59
C THR A 129 -15.54 -0.64 -0.65
N GLY A 130 -15.73 -1.97 -0.55
CA GLY A 130 -16.25 -2.80 -1.62
C GLY A 130 -17.66 -2.39 -2.03
N LEU A 131 -18.54 -2.24 -1.04
CA LEU A 131 -19.92 -1.78 -1.20
C LEU A 131 -19.97 -0.41 -1.88
N LEU A 132 -19.13 0.52 -1.44
CA LEU A 132 -19.04 1.87 -2.00
C LEU A 132 -18.64 1.87 -3.48
N VAL A 133 -17.64 1.06 -3.87
CA VAL A 133 -17.25 0.94 -5.30
C VAL A 133 -18.38 0.36 -6.14
N ALA A 134 -19.06 -0.68 -5.65
CA ALA A 134 -20.16 -1.31 -6.34
C ALA A 134 -21.30 -0.33 -6.61
N ARG A 135 -21.80 0.35 -5.56
CA ARG A 135 -22.88 1.34 -5.69
C ARG A 135 -22.47 2.53 -6.58
N ARG A 136 -21.22 2.99 -6.51
CA ARG A 136 -20.68 4.02 -7.42
C ARG A 136 -20.73 3.60 -8.87
N LEU A 137 -20.26 2.40 -9.16
CA LEU A 137 -20.24 1.88 -10.53
C LEU A 137 -21.65 1.74 -11.07
N LEU A 138 -22.56 1.14 -10.29
CA LEU A 138 -23.94 0.92 -10.72
C LEU A 138 -24.70 2.23 -10.91
N LYS A 139 -24.46 3.26 -10.06
CA LYS A 139 -25.00 4.61 -10.25
C LYS A 139 -24.48 5.22 -11.54
N LYS A 140 -23.16 5.12 -11.82
CA LYS A 140 -22.52 5.60 -13.06
C LYS A 140 -23.06 4.90 -14.31
N LEU A 141 -23.37 3.61 -14.22
CA LEU A 141 -23.93 2.81 -15.31
C LEU A 141 -25.46 2.86 -15.42
N LYS A 142 -26.13 3.59 -14.51
CA LYS A 142 -27.59 3.69 -14.39
C LYS A 142 -28.28 2.33 -14.18
N MET A 143 -27.65 1.41 -13.44
CA MET A 143 -28.16 0.07 -13.11
C MET A 143 -28.45 -0.13 -11.61
N HIS A 144 -28.32 0.93 -10.81
CA HIS A 144 -28.42 0.89 -9.36
C HIS A 144 -29.80 0.48 -8.81
N THR A 145 -30.87 0.68 -9.59
CA THR A 145 -32.24 0.26 -9.24
C THR A 145 -32.50 -1.21 -9.55
N LEU A 146 -31.95 -1.71 -10.67
CA LEU A 146 -32.09 -3.11 -11.10
C LEU A 146 -31.31 -4.05 -10.18
N TYR A 147 -30.06 -3.68 -9.89
CA TYR A 147 -29.16 -4.46 -9.05
C TYR A 147 -28.97 -3.75 -7.73
N GLN A 148 -29.85 -4.03 -6.77
CA GLN A 148 -29.74 -3.50 -5.41
C GLN A 148 -28.75 -4.32 -4.57
N GLY A 149 -28.58 -5.59 -4.92
CA GLY A 149 -27.82 -6.57 -4.15
C GLY A 149 -28.56 -6.96 -2.88
N GLN A 150 -27.84 -7.51 -1.90
CA GLN A 150 -28.42 -7.86 -0.61
C GLN A 150 -28.65 -6.58 0.21
N THR A 151 -29.87 -6.30 0.64
CA THR A 151 -30.18 -5.12 1.47
C THR A 151 -29.80 -5.33 2.94
N GLU A 152 -30.07 -6.53 3.46
CA GLU A 152 -29.81 -6.95 4.83
C GLU A 152 -28.54 -7.82 4.89
N VAL A 153 -27.56 -7.43 5.70
CA VAL A 153 -26.24 -8.06 5.65
C VAL A 153 -26.21 -9.27 6.58
N ASP A 154 -26.56 -10.44 6.04
CA ASP A 154 -26.67 -11.68 6.82
C ASP A 154 -25.39 -12.54 6.80
N GLY A 155 -24.45 -12.21 5.91
CA GLY A 155 -23.20 -12.94 5.76
C GLY A 155 -23.30 -14.22 4.92
N GLU A 156 -24.49 -14.61 4.46
CA GLU A 156 -24.71 -15.78 3.62
C GLU A 156 -24.03 -15.67 2.24
N GLU A 157 -23.85 -16.81 1.56
CA GLU A 157 -23.38 -16.80 0.18
C GLU A 157 -24.43 -16.16 -0.72
N TYR A 158 -24.01 -15.20 -1.53
CA TYR A 158 -24.91 -14.47 -2.42
C TYR A 158 -24.25 -14.31 -3.78
N HIS A 159 -24.96 -14.69 -4.83
CA HIS A 159 -24.55 -14.49 -6.22
C HIS A 159 -25.61 -13.65 -6.93
N VAL A 160 -25.16 -12.60 -7.61
CA VAL A 160 -26.08 -11.73 -8.37
C VAL A 160 -26.42 -12.42 -9.69
N GLU A 161 -27.69 -12.78 -9.84
CA GLU A 161 -28.22 -13.35 -11.07
C GLU A 161 -28.46 -12.29 -12.16
N ASP A 162 -28.47 -12.71 -13.42
CA ASP A 162 -28.72 -11.81 -14.54
C ASP A 162 -30.22 -11.49 -14.65
N HIS A 163 -30.55 -10.23 -14.92
CA HIS A 163 -31.92 -9.78 -15.15
C HIS A 163 -32.17 -9.71 -16.66
N GLU A 164 -33.37 -10.08 -17.09
CA GLU A 164 -33.82 -10.06 -18.49
C GLU A 164 -33.48 -8.78 -19.27
N LYS A 165 -33.60 -7.60 -18.64
CA LYS A 165 -33.38 -6.30 -19.32
C LYS A 165 -31.91 -6.05 -19.61
N ARG A 166 -31.03 -6.38 -18.66
CA ARG A 166 -29.59 -6.11 -18.74
C ARG A 166 -28.88 -6.99 -17.72
N GLY A 167 -27.92 -7.77 -18.17
CA GLY A 167 -27.11 -8.64 -17.30
C GLY A 167 -26.30 -7.88 -16.25
N ALA A 168 -25.95 -8.57 -15.18
CA ALA A 168 -25.25 -8.03 -14.04
C ALA A 168 -23.83 -7.63 -14.42
N PHE A 169 -23.27 -6.63 -13.73
CA PHE A 169 -21.91 -6.22 -14.03
C PHE A 169 -20.91 -7.27 -13.55
N LYS A 170 -20.38 -8.05 -14.50
CA LYS A 170 -19.41 -9.10 -14.23
C LYS A 170 -18.00 -8.56 -14.10
N CYS A 171 -17.32 -8.84 -12.99
CA CYS A 171 -15.90 -8.53 -12.82
C CYS A 171 -15.15 -9.63 -12.06
N TYR A 172 -13.82 -9.66 -12.21
CA TYR A 172 -12.96 -10.69 -11.62
C TYR A 172 -12.05 -10.10 -10.54
N LEU A 173 -11.95 -10.76 -9.39
CA LEU A 173 -11.08 -10.31 -8.30
C LEU A 173 -9.59 -10.34 -8.67
N ASP A 174 -8.90 -9.20 -8.52
CA ASP A 174 -7.45 -9.06 -8.69
C ASP A 174 -6.80 -8.81 -7.31
N VAL A 175 -6.37 -9.90 -6.69
CA VAL A 175 -5.68 -9.96 -5.38
C VAL A 175 -4.24 -9.41 -5.45
N GLY A 176 -3.65 -9.36 -6.65
CA GLY A 176 -2.28 -8.93 -6.87
C GLY A 176 -1.26 -9.90 -6.29
N LEU A 177 -0.40 -9.41 -5.39
CA LEU A 177 0.64 -10.22 -4.72
C LEU A 177 0.25 -10.67 -3.31
N ARG A 178 -0.96 -10.33 -2.85
CA ARG A 178 -1.43 -10.71 -1.53
C ARG A 178 -1.78 -12.20 -1.50
N ARG A 179 -1.49 -12.85 -0.37
CA ARG A 179 -1.84 -14.25 -0.16
C ARG A 179 -3.36 -14.39 0.04
N THR A 180 -3.95 -15.40 -0.58
CA THR A 180 -5.38 -15.72 -0.47
C THR A 180 -5.62 -16.65 0.72
N THR A 181 -5.44 -16.12 1.93
CA THR A 181 -5.74 -16.85 3.19
C THR A 181 -7.21 -16.65 3.57
N THR A 182 -7.75 -17.58 4.36
CA THR A 182 -9.08 -17.46 4.94
C THR A 182 -9.15 -16.22 5.84
N GLY A 183 -10.25 -15.46 5.76
CA GLY A 183 -10.45 -14.26 6.57
C GLY A 183 -9.61 -13.03 6.21
N ALA A 184 -8.89 -13.05 5.07
CA ALA A 184 -8.16 -11.86 4.61
C ALA A 184 -9.12 -10.71 4.23
N ASN A 185 -8.75 -9.47 4.56
CA ASN A 185 -9.59 -8.29 4.30
C ASN A 185 -9.93 -8.07 2.81
N ILE A 186 -9.16 -8.65 1.89
CA ILE A 186 -9.46 -8.63 0.45
C ILE A 186 -10.82 -9.29 0.17
N PHE A 187 -11.13 -10.37 0.87
CA PHE A 187 -12.40 -11.07 0.74
C PHE A 187 -13.54 -10.31 1.41
N GLY A 188 -13.27 -9.46 2.41
CA GLY A 188 -14.27 -8.51 2.93
C GLY A 188 -14.69 -7.50 1.87
N ALA A 189 -13.72 -6.91 1.16
CA ALA A 189 -14.00 -6.02 0.03
C ALA A 189 -14.72 -6.74 -1.12
N LEU A 190 -14.38 -8.01 -1.38
CA LEU A 190 -15.12 -8.84 -2.34
C LEU A 190 -16.58 -9.00 -1.91
N LYS A 191 -16.84 -9.41 -0.67
CA LYS A 191 -18.20 -9.62 -0.16
C LYS A 191 -19.04 -8.34 -0.22
N GLY A 192 -18.48 -7.21 0.21
CA GLY A 192 -19.17 -5.92 0.11
C GLY A 192 -19.45 -5.49 -1.33
N ALA A 193 -18.55 -5.81 -2.28
CA ALA A 193 -18.78 -5.53 -3.69
C ALA A 193 -19.89 -6.40 -4.29
N VAL A 194 -19.99 -7.66 -3.89
CA VAL A 194 -21.03 -8.61 -4.30
C VAL A 194 -22.38 -8.19 -3.72
N ASP A 195 -22.46 -7.94 -2.40
CA ASP A 195 -23.68 -7.46 -1.74
C ASP A 195 -24.13 -6.08 -2.25
N GLY A 196 -23.21 -5.31 -2.85
CA GLY A 196 -23.52 -4.06 -3.54
C GLY A 196 -24.13 -4.21 -4.93
N GLY A 197 -24.21 -5.43 -5.47
CA GLY A 197 -24.82 -5.76 -6.76
C GLY A 197 -23.83 -6.05 -7.90
N LEU A 198 -22.56 -6.33 -7.63
CA LEU A 198 -21.62 -6.79 -8.66
C LEU A 198 -21.59 -8.32 -8.74
N ASN A 199 -21.52 -8.84 -9.96
CA ASN A 199 -21.33 -10.28 -10.18
C ASN A 199 -19.83 -10.59 -10.20
N ILE A 200 -19.30 -11.10 -9.07
CA ILE A 200 -17.93 -11.58 -8.98
C ILE A 200 -17.96 -13.06 -8.66
N PRO A 201 -17.41 -13.93 -9.53
CA PRO A 201 -17.39 -15.37 -9.26
C PRO A 201 -16.46 -15.66 -8.08
N HIS A 202 -16.99 -16.33 -7.06
CA HIS A 202 -16.28 -16.64 -5.83
C HIS A 202 -16.82 -17.92 -5.19
N SER A 203 -16.14 -18.40 -4.15
CA SER A 203 -16.58 -19.51 -3.30
C SER A 203 -16.45 -19.13 -1.84
N ILE A 204 -17.21 -19.82 -0.99
CA ILE A 204 -17.28 -19.53 0.45
C ILE A 204 -15.97 -19.81 1.19
N LYS A 205 -15.13 -20.71 0.67
CA LYS A 205 -13.92 -21.27 1.35
C LYS A 205 -12.91 -20.23 1.87
N ARG A 206 -12.95 -18.97 1.41
CA ARG A 206 -12.00 -17.92 1.82
C ARG A 206 -12.61 -16.87 2.75
N PHE A 207 -13.90 -16.93 3.03
CA PHE A 207 -14.54 -16.02 3.98
C PHE A 207 -14.21 -16.40 5.44
N PRO A 208 -14.27 -15.42 6.36
CA PRO A 208 -14.29 -15.71 7.80
C PRO A 208 -15.46 -16.64 8.14
N GLY A 209 -15.29 -17.52 9.13
CA GLY A 209 -16.34 -18.47 9.55
C GLY A 209 -16.37 -19.78 8.76
N ASN A 210 -15.50 -19.94 7.76
CA ASN A 210 -15.27 -21.24 7.11
C ASN A 210 -14.19 -22.01 7.86
N ASP A 211 -14.55 -23.16 8.42
CA ASP A 211 -13.58 -24.08 9.01
C ASP A 211 -12.99 -24.99 7.91
N PRO A 212 -11.65 -25.01 7.72
CA PRO A 212 -11.02 -25.85 6.70
C PRO A 212 -11.15 -27.36 6.97
N GLU A 213 -11.44 -27.78 8.21
CA GLU A 213 -11.51 -29.21 8.56
C GLU A 213 -12.91 -29.79 8.34
N SER A 214 -13.94 -29.10 8.83
CA SER A 214 -15.34 -29.52 8.65
C SER A 214 -15.94 -29.11 7.30
N GLU A 215 -15.31 -28.21 6.54
CA GLU A 215 -15.88 -27.53 5.36
C GLU A 215 -17.23 -26.84 5.61
N GLU A 216 -17.60 -26.65 6.88
CA GLU A 216 -18.82 -25.96 7.27
C GLU A 216 -18.60 -24.44 7.30
N TYR A 217 -19.62 -23.71 6.89
CA TYR A 217 -19.60 -22.26 6.82
C TYR A 217 -20.63 -21.65 7.76
N SER A 218 -20.14 -20.89 8.75
CA SER A 218 -20.98 -20.09 9.63
C SER A 218 -21.20 -18.68 9.04
N ALA A 219 -22.41 -18.43 8.54
CA ALA A 219 -22.82 -17.11 8.07
C ALA A 219 -22.82 -16.07 9.21
N GLU A 220 -23.20 -16.48 10.42
CA GLU A 220 -23.20 -15.65 11.63
C GLU A 220 -21.78 -15.15 11.97
N ALA A 221 -20.78 -16.04 11.93
CA ALA A 221 -19.40 -15.66 12.17
C ALA A 221 -18.87 -14.68 11.10
N HIS A 222 -19.32 -14.83 9.85
CA HIS A 222 -18.97 -13.88 8.80
C HIS A 222 -19.64 -12.52 9.03
N ARG A 223 -20.94 -12.50 9.37
CA ARG A 223 -21.69 -11.29 9.74
C ARG A 223 -21.02 -10.54 10.88
N ALA A 224 -20.64 -11.25 11.95
CA ALA A 224 -19.89 -10.70 13.08
C ALA A 224 -18.59 -9.99 12.65
N ARG A 225 -17.88 -10.57 11.67
CA ARG A 225 -16.66 -9.98 11.10
C ARG A 225 -16.95 -8.71 10.29
N ILE A 226 -18.06 -8.69 9.55
CA ILE A 226 -18.49 -7.54 8.72
C ILE A 226 -18.88 -6.35 9.59
N PHE A 227 -19.59 -6.58 10.70
CA PHE A 227 -19.97 -5.53 11.64
C PHE A 227 -18.89 -5.19 12.68
N GLY A 228 -17.73 -5.86 12.63
CA GLY A 228 -16.60 -5.51 13.49
C GLY A 228 -16.73 -5.98 14.93
N GLN A 229 -17.57 -6.99 15.22
CA GLN A 229 -17.74 -7.53 16.57
C GLN A 229 -16.41 -8.03 17.16
N HIS A 230 -15.55 -8.68 16.36
CA HIS A 230 -14.19 -9.04 16.77
C HIS A 230 -13.33 -7.87 17.29
N VAL A 231 -13.57 -6.64 16.81
CA VAL A 231 -12.90 -5.44 17.32
C VAL A 231 -13.54 -4.99 18.63
N ALA A 232 -14.88 -5.07 18.72
CA ALA A 232 -15.61 -4.78 19.95
C ALA A 232 -15.22 -5.74 21.09
N ASP A 233 -15.12 -7.04 20.79
CA ASP A 233 -14.71 -8.06 21.75
C ASP A 233 -13.26 -7.85 22.20
N TYR A 234 -12.37 -7.49 21.27
CA TYR A 234 -11.00 -7.14 21.62
C TYR A 234 -10.91 -5.85 22.46
N MET A 235 -11.80 -4.89 22.24
CA MET A 235 -11.90 -3.70 23.10
C MET A 235 -12.36 -4.07 24.51
N ARG A 236 -13.33 -4.99 24.64
CA ARG A 236 -13.83 -5.46 25.94
C ARG A 236 -12.74 -6.22 26.70
N SER A 237 -12.12 -7.22 26.07
CA SER A 237 -11.08 -8.02 26.71
C SER A 237 -9.89 -7.17 27.17
N LEU A 238 -9.41 -6.25 26.33
CA LEU A 238 -8.31 -5.34 26.70
C LEU A 238 -8.69 -4.38 27.82
N LYS A 239 -9.93 -3.90 27.87
CA LYS A 239 -10.38 -2.98 28.92
C LYS A 239 -10.40 -3.67 30.29
N ASP A 240 -10.73 -4.96 30.32
CA ASP A 240 -10.78 -5.76 31.54
C ASP A 240 -9.39 -6.26 31.97
N GLU A 241 -8.50 -6.60 31.02
CA GLU A 241 -7.16 -7.13 31.29
C GLU A 241 -6.12 -6.02 31.56
N ASP A 242 -6.02 -5.00 30.70
CA ASP A 242 -4.96 -3.98 30.73
C ASP A 242 -5.44 -2.64 30.14
N GLU A 243 -5.77 -1.71 31.04
CA GLU A 243 -6.25 -0.37 30.67
C GLU A 243 -5.18 0.47 29.93
N GLU A 244 -3.89 0.23 30.18
CA GLU A 244 -2.80 0.95 29.49
C GLU A 244 -2.67 0.49 28.05
N ALA A 245 -2.71 -0.83 27.82
CA ALA A 245 -2.73 -1.41 26.49
C ALA A 245 -3.98 -0.96 25.70
N TYR A 246 -5.14 -0.89 26.36
CA TYR A 246 -6.37 -0.35 25.78
C TYR A 246 -6.20 1.10 25.32
N LYS A 247 -5.70 1.98 26.20
CA LYS A 247 -5.44 3.40 25.86
C LYS A 247 -4.48 3.54 24.69
N LYS A 248 -3.45 2.71 24.61
CA LYS A 248 -2.47 2.73 23.51
C LYS A 248 -3.07 2.29 22.18
N GLN A 249 -3.77 1.15 22.16
CA GLN A 249 -4.32 0.56 20.95
C GLN A 249 -5.52 1.35 20.41
N PHE A 250 -6.43 1.78 21.29
CA PHE A 250 -7.69 2.41 20.94
C PHE A 250 -7.73 3.92 21.23
N SER A 251 -6.57 4.58 21.33
CA SER A 251 -6.46 6.03 21.59
C SER A 251 -7.37 6.90 20.72
N GLN A 252 -7.51 6.59 19.42
CA GLN A 252 -8.37 7.35 18.50
C GLN A 252 -9.87 7.07 18.73
N TYR A 253 -10.23 5.87 19.18
CA TYR A 253 -11.62 5.54 19.53
C TYR A 253 -12.05 6.30 20.78
N ILE A 254 -11.18 6.34 21.80
CA ILE A 254 -11.41 7.10 23.05
C ILE A 254 -11.58 8.60 22.74
N LYS A 255 -10.71 9.17 21.89
CA LYS A 255 -10.81 10.59 21.48
C LYS A 255 -12.13 10.95 20.80
N LEU A 256 -12.76 9.99 20.12
CA LEU A 256 -14.02 10.19 19.41
C LEU A 256 -15.25 9.70 20.19
N GLY A 257 -15.06 9.15 21.39
CA GLY A 257 -16.15 8.61 22.21
C GLY A 257 -16.82 7.37 21.62
N ILE A 258 -16.09 6.55 20.86
CA ILE A 258 -16.63 5.32 20.25
C ILE A 258 -16.34 4.14 21.17
N GLU A 259 -17.39 3.60 21.78
CA GLU A 259 -17.35 2.41 22.66
C GLU A 259 -17.65 1.13 21.86
N ALA A 260 -17.33 -0.03 22.46
CA ALA A 260 -17.48 -1.35 21.84
C ALA A 260 -18.91 -1.61 21.31
N ASP A 261 -19.93 -1.22 22.08
CA ASP A 261 -21.34 -1.46 21.74
C ASP A 261 -21.84 -0.59 20.59
N ASN A 262 -21.16 0.52 20.30
CA ASN A 262 -21.54 1.45 19.24
C ASN A 262 -20.96 1.06 17.87
N ILE A 263 -20.02 0.12 17.81
CA ILE A 263 -19.30 -0.26 16.58
C ILE A 263 -20.25 -0.85 15.54
N GLU A 264 -21.14 -1.76 15.95
CA GLU A 264 -22.08 -2.41 15.04
C GLU A 264 -23.06 -1.40 14.42
N LYS A 265 -23.61 -0.51 15.26
CA LYS A 265 -24.49 0.58 14.81
C LYS A 265 -23.79 1.50 13.82
N MET A 266 -22.54 1.88 14.10
CA MET A 266 -21.75 2.73 13.21
C MET A 266 -21.59 2.12 11.81
N TYR A 267 -21.31 0.82 11.70
CA TYR A 267 -21.20 0.16 10.39
C TYR A 267 -22.55 -0.02 9.70
N ALA A 268 -23.62 -0.33 10.44
CA ALA A 268 -24.97 -0.42 9.88
C ALA A 268 -25.43 0.92 9.27
N GLU A 269 -25.21 2.02 9.99
CA GLU A 269 -25.47 3.38 9.51
C GLU A 269 -24.62 3.71 8.27
N ALA A 270 -23.35 3.31 8.26
CA ALA A 270 -22.48 3.51 7.11
C ALA A 270 -22.95 2.75 5.87
N HIS A 271 -23.40 1.50 6.01
CA HIS A 271 -23.96 0.73 4.91
C HIS A 271 -25.21 1.42 4.33
N ALA A 272 -26.09 1.92 5.20
CA ALA A 272 -27.27 2.68 4.79
C ALA A 272 -26.89 4.00 4.09
N ALA A 273 -25.93 4.76 4.63
CA ALA A 273 -25.45 6.01 4.05
C ALA A 273 -24.82 5.81 2.66
N ILE A 274 -24.00 4.77 2.50
CA ILE A 274 -23.40 4.41 1.21
C ILE A 274 -24.47 4.07 0.17
N ARG A 275 -25.54 3.37 0.57
CA ARG A 275 -26.67 3.04 -0.33
C ARG A 275 -27.46 4.29 -0.73
N LYS A 276 -27.66 5.23 0.20
CA LYS A 276 -28.37 6.51 -0.04
C LYS A 276 -27.63 7.37 -1.05
N ASP A 277 -26.35 7.67 -0.82
CA ASP A 277 -25.54 8.39 -1.80
C ASP A 277 -24.11 7.87 -1.93
N PRO A 278 -23.81 7.12 -3.00
CA PRO A 278 -22.46 6.64 -3.23
C PRO A 278 -21.58 7.67 -3.95
N THR A 279 -22.02 8.90 -4.22
CA THR A 279 -21.26 9.82 -5.08
C THR A 279 -19.85 10.14 -4.53
N HIS A 280 -18.91 10.39 -5.44
CA HIS A 280 -17.56 10.80 -5.08
C HIS A 280 -17.51 12.31 -4.96
N MET A 281 -17.21 12.81 -3.75
CA MET A 281 -16.98 14.23 -3.51
C MET A 281 -15.66 14.66 -4.15
N LYS A 282 -15.75 15.46 -5.22
CA LYS A 282 -14.56 16.07 -5.83
C LYS A 282 -14.08 17.22 -4.93
N GLN A 283 -12.76 17.36 -4.79
CA GLN A 283 -12.17 18.61 -4.28
C GLN A 283 -12.74 19.82 -5.04
N LYS A 284 -13.05 20.89 -4.30
CA LYS A 284 -13.68 22.10 -4.85
C LYS A 284 -12.81 22.69 -5.96
N ALA A 285 -13.46 23.18 -7.03
CA ALA A 285 -12.78 23.70 -8.21
C ALA A 285 -11.89 24.92 -7.88
N GLU A 286 -12.35 25.77 -6.96
CA GLU A 286 -11.65 26.98 -6.49
C GLU A 286 -10.27 26.67 -5.87
N GLU A 287 -10.16 25.61 -5.07
CA GLU A 287 -8.89 25.17 -4.49
C GLU A 287 -7.89 24.73 -5.58
N LYS A 288 -8.39 24.15 -6.68
CA LYS A 288 -7.54 23.73 -7.80
C LYS A 288 -7.06 24.90 -8.65
N GLU A 289 -7.86 25.96 -8.79
CA GLU A 289 -7.47 27.14 -9.55
C GLU A 289 -6.36 27.91 -8.81
N GLY A 290 -6.50 28.12 -7.50
CA GLY A 290 -5.45 28.75 -6.69
C GLY A 290 -4.14 27.96 -6.61
N GLU A 291 -4.16 26.65 -6.90
CA GLU A 291 -2.96 25.81 -6.96
C GLU A 291 -2.26 25.86 -8.33
N LYS A 292 -2.99 26.06 -9.43
CA LYS A 292 -2.44 26.14 -10.80
C LYS A 292 -1.55 27.37 -10.99
N ASP A 293 -1.89 28.48 -10.37
CA ASP A 293 -1.15 29.75 -10.53
C ASP A 293 0.15 29.79 -9.71
N ARG A 294 0.34 28.84 -8.79
CA ARG A 294 1.56 28.76 -7.97
C ARG A 294 2.67 28.06 -8.75
N LYS A 295 3.78 28.77 -9.01
CA LYS A 295 4.99 28.12 -9.53
C LYS A 295 5.44 27.02 -8.56
N PRO A 296 5.53 25.74 -8.98
CA PRO A 296 5.83 24.65 -8.08
C PRO A 296 7.25 24.80 -7.52
N LYS A 297 7.36 24.87 -6.19
CA LYS A 297 8.67 24.88 -5.52
C LYS A 297 9.37 23.55 -5.79
N ARG A 298 10.60 23.61 -6.29
CA ARG A 298 11.39 22.43 -6.60
C ARG A 298 12.21 21.98 -5.37
N PHE A 299 11.84 20.85 -4.78
CA PHE A 299 12.59 20.23 -3.67
C PHE A 299 13.80 19.41 -4.14
N ASN A 300 13.74 18.86 -5.36
CA ASN A 300 14.80 18.01 -5.90
C ASN A 300 15.90 18.81 -6.59
N LYS A 301 17.16 18.42 -6.38
CA LYS A 301 18.29 19.03 -7.08
C LYS A 301 18.14 18.96 -8.60
N ARG A 302 18.52 20.04 -9.30
CA ARG A 302 18.56 20.05 -10.76
C ARG A 302 19.66 19.13 -11.27
N LYS A 303 19.34 18.34 -12.31
CA LYS A 303 20.34 17.53 -13.01
C LYS A 303 21.34 18.50 -13.66
N LEU A 304 22.62 18.35 -13.33
CA LEU A 304 23.68 19.21 -13.86
C LEU A 304 23.77 19.08 -15.38
N ASN A 305 23.98 20.21 -16.03
CA ASN A 305 24.26 20.27 -17.46
C ASN A 305 25.67 19.71 -17.75
N ILE A 306 25.93 19.33 -19.00
CA ILE A 306 27.22 18.80 -19.43
C ILE A 306 28.38 19.78 -19.20
N LYS A 307 28.15 21.09 -19.43
CA LYS A 307 29.14 22.15 -19.17
C LYS A 307 29.51 22.22 -17.68
N GLU A 308 28.50 22.31 -16.81
CA GLU A 308 28.67 22.32 -15.35
C GLU A 308 29.39 21.06 -14.85
N ARG A 309 29.13 19.89 -15.45
CA ARG A 309 29.83 18.64 -15.11
C ARG A 309 31.30 18.67 -15.51
N ARG A 310 31.61 19.13 -16.73
CA ARG A 310 32.99 19.23 -17.24
C ARG A 310 33.81 20.19 -16.40
N GLU A 311 33.24 21.34 -16.08
CA GLU A 311 33.90 22.36 -15.27
C GLU A 311 34.19 21.83 -13.86
N ARG A 312 33.22 21.16 -13.24
CA ARG A 312 33.43 20.49 -11.95
C ARG A 312 34.57 19.47 -11.98
N VAL A 313 34.69 18.67 -13.06
CA VAL A 313 35.78 17.70 -13.19
C VAL A 313 37.13 18.41 -13.33
N ARG A 314 37.19 19.48 -14.13
CA ARG A 314 38.39 20.31 -14.29
C ARG A 314 38.85 20.88 -12.96
N GLN A 315 37.94 21.50 -12.20
CA GLN A 315 38.23 22.05 -10.88
C GLN A 315 38.72 20.99 -9.90
N LYS A 316 38.13 19.78 -9.92
CA LYS A 316 38.59 18.66 -9.09
C LYS A 316 40.01 18.21 -9.45
N LYS A 317 40.34 18.09 -10.75
CA LYS A 317 41.68 17.72 -11.19
C LYS A 317 42.72 18.77 -10.77
N ALA A 318 42.41 20.05 -10.98
CA ALA A 318 43.29 21.14 -10.59
C ALA A 318 43.57 21.14 -9.08
N LYS A 319 42.54 20.92 -8.25
CA LYS A 319 42.69 20.81 -6.80
C LYS A 319 43.59 19.65 -6.38
N ILE A 320 43.38 18.45 -6.95
CA ILE A 320 44.22 17.29 -6.62
C ILE A 320 45.68 17.54 -6.99
N LEU A 321 45.93 18.13 -8.16
CA LEU A 321 47.29 18.49 -8.57
C LEU A 321 47.93 19.49 -7.62
N SER A 322 47.18 20.50 -7.17
CA SER A 322 47.71 21.46 -6.20
C SER A 322 47.97 20.85 -4.82
N ASP A 323 47.13 19.90 -4.39
CA ASP A 323 47.30 19.22 -3.10
C ASP A 323 48.56 18.32 -3.14
N LEU A 324 48.77 17.57 -4.23
CA LEU A 324 49.98 16.77 -4.44
C LEU A 324 51.26 17.61 -4.50
N GLN A 325 51.21 18.78 -5.15
CA GLN A 325 52.36 19.68 -5.20
C GLN A 325 52.75 20.21 -3.82
N LYS A 326 51.77 20.43 -2.94
CA LYS A 326 52.03 20.84 -1.55
C LYS A 326 52.59 19.70 -0.72
N GLU A 327 52.09 18.48 -0.89
CA GLU A 327 52.63 17.31 -0.20
C GLU A 327 54.10 17.05 -0.59
N LEU A 328 54.45 17.24 -1.86
CA LEU A 328 55.84 17.14 -2.32
C LEU A 328 56.71 18.25 -1.72
N ALA A 329 56.27 19.50 -1.72
CA ALA A 329 57.03 20.60 -1.14
C ALA A 329 57.30 20.42 0.37
N VAL A 330 56.38 19.80 1.12
CA VAL A 330 56.56 19.49 2.54
C VAL A 330 57.45 18.25 2.79
N ALA A 331 57.67 17.42 1.77
CA ALA A 331 58.57 16.27 1.85
C ALA A 331 60.02 16.61 1.47
N ASP A 332 60.22 17.72 0.76
CA ASP A 332 61.53 18.24 0.34
C ASP A 332 62.13 19.24 1.37
N ASP A 333 61.31 19.78 2.28
CA ASP A 333 61.71 20.55 3.48
C ASP A 333 61.88 19.63 4.69
#